data_AF-K3W8A8-F1
#
_entry.id   AF-K3W8A8-F1
#
_cell.length_a   1.000
_cell.length_b   1.000
_cell.length_c   1.000
_cell.angle_alpha   90.00
_cell.angle_beta   90.00
_cell.angle_gamma   90.00
#
_symmetry.space_group_name_H-M   'P 1'
#
loop_
_entity.id
_entity.type
_entity.pdbx_description
1 polymer ?
#
loop_
_entity_poly.entity_id
_entity_poly.type
_entity_poly.pdbx_seq_one_letter_code
_entity_poly.pdbx_strand_id
1 'polypeptide(L)'
;MKVVILAMACGMLFGGESHAFPQFVARVPNADKVPGVQAIGHQNAAGGGRLGVFGEAFRVANAQWTTSLCHADSDGDGATNGEELGDPCCRWSADSNQPVVAASQQVSHPGIRNTWTQQQLAAMKCKEAFDPEATADAAGAAAVAVDTTPTPALASPTAPLNSTTSSASADTEMPSTIDPAGLKETPSPLVPKAPRPSP
;
A
#
# COMPACT_ATOMS: atom_id res chain seq x y z
N MET A 1 -61.64 18.51 28.91
CA MET A 1 -60.91 17.51 29.74
C MET A 1 -60.44 16.43 28.77
N LYS A 2 -59.16 16.43 28.35
CA LYS A 2 -58.11 15.42 28.68
C LYS A 2 -58.60 14.00 28.33
N VAL A 3 -58.03 13.26 27.37
CA VAL A 3 -56.69 12.64 27.46
C VAL A 3 -56.27 12.01 26.10
N VAL A 4 -55.08 12.42 25.65
CA VAL A 4 -53.92 11.64 25.13
C VAL A 4 -54.09 10.75 23.89
N ILE A 5 -53.57 11.26 22.75
CA ILE A 5 -52.96 10.45 21.70
C ILE A 5 -51.45 10.44 21.98
N LEU A 6 -50.90 9.30 22.38
CA LEU A 6 -49.45 9.06 22.33
C LEU A 6 -49.20 7.56 22.11
N ALA A 7 -48.96 7.18 20.86
CA ALA A 7 -48.32 5.91 20.48
C ALA A 7 -47.12 6.30 19.60
N MET A 8 -45.92 6.39 20.17
CA MET A 8 -44.98 5.28 20.37
C MET A 8 -44.43 4.76 19.04
N ALA A 9 -43.25 5.26 18.66
CA ALA A 9 -42.12 4.46 18.19
C ALA A 9 -40.90 5.38 18.03
N CYS A 10 -40.08 5.44 19.07
CA CYS A 10 -38.70 5.90 18.97
C CYS A 10 -37.96 4.87 18.11
N GLY A 11 -37.81 5.17 16.81
CA GLY A 11 -36.95 4.41 15.92
C GLY A 11 -35.50 4.62 16.33
N MET A 12 -35.00 3.80 17.25
CA MET A 12 -33.57 3.69 17.51
C MET A 12 -32.93 3.09 16.26
N LEU A 13 -32.46 3.97 15.38
CA LEU A 13 -31.50 3.63 14.34
C LEU A 13 -30.20 3.26 15.05
N PHE A 14 -29.99 1.97 15.30
CA PHE A 14 -28.70 1.45 15.71
C PHE A 14 -27.73 1.69 14.54
N GLY A 15 -26.96 2.77 14.62
CA GLY A 15 -25.81 2.97 13.74
C GLY A 15 -24.83 1.83 13.99
N GLY A 16 -24.65 0.95 13.00
CA GLY A 16 -23.64 -0.09 13.06
C GLY A 16 -22.26 0.55 13.05
N GLU A 17 -21.56 0.48 14.18
CA GLU A 17 -20.14 0.82 14.24
C GLU A 17 -19.36 -0.25 13.48
N SER A 18 -18.98 0.04 12.24
CA SER A 18 -18.04 -0.80 11.50
C SER A 18 -16.66 -0.61 12.14
N HIS A 19 -16.31 -1.45 13.10
CA HIS A 19 -14.98 -1.46 13.68
C HIS A 19 -13.96 -1.96 12.65
N ALA A 20 -12.78 -1.34 12.59
CA ALA A 20 -11.64 -1.96 11.91
C ALA A 20 -11.25 -3.24 12.65
N PHE A 21 -10.73 -4.21 11.92
CA PHE A 21 -10.21 -5.44 12.51
C PHE A 21 -8.73 -5.23 12.89
N PRO A 22 -8.39 -5.17 14.20
CA PRO A 22 -7.02 -4.87 14.63
C PRO A 22 -5.99 -5.89 14.12
N GLN A 23 -6.44 -7.12 13.83
CA GLN A 23 -5.63 -8.18 13.24
C GLN A 23 -4.96 -7.81 11.91
N PHE A 24 -5.51 -6.87 11.13
CA PHE A 24 -4.89 -6.43 9.88
C PHE A 24 -3.77 -5.42 10.12
N VAL A 25 -3.85 -4.62 11.19
CA VAL A 25 -2.76 -3.72 11.60
C VAL A 25 -1.52 -4.55 11.96
N ALA A 26 -1.70 -5.67 12.67
CA ALA A 26 -0.62 -6.58 13.02
C ALA A 26 0.02 -7.30 11.82
N ARG A 27 -0.57 -7.22 10.61
CA ARG A 27 -0.06 -7.84 9.39
C ARG A 27 0.74 -6.89 8.51
N VAL A 28 0.99 -5.66 8.98
CA VAL A 28 1.72 -4.62 8.27
C VAL A 28 2.78 -4.08 9.22
N PRO A 29 4.05 -3.96 8.80
CA PRO A 29 5.12 -3.49 9.68
C PRO A 29 4.81 -2.09 10.20
N ASN A 30 4.98 -1.89 11.51
CA ASN A 30 4.83 -0.59 12.18
C ASN A 30 3.50 0.15 11.90
N ALA A 31 2.45 -0.52 11.43
CA ALA A 31 1.18 0.15 11.12
C ALA A 31 0.52 0.78 12.35
N ASP A 32 0.79 0.24 13.54
CA ASP A 32 0.38 0.76 14.83
C ASP A 32 1.17 2.01 15.28
N LYS A 33 2.29 2.29 14.61
CA LYS A 33 3.18 3.42 14.92
C LYS A 33 2.93 4.65 14.04
N VAL A 34 2.03 4.56 13.06
CA VAL A 34 1.64 5.69 12.22
C VAL A 34 0.85 6.70 13.05
N PRO A 35 1.30 7.97 13.19
CA PRO A 35 0.68 8.93 14.09
C PRO A 35 -0.80 9.19 13.77
N GLY A 36 -1.67 9.03 14.76
CA GLY A 36 -3.10 9.35 14.63
C GLY A 36 -3.92 8.36 13.78
N VAL A 37 -3.35 7.21 13.41
CA VAL A 37 -3.98 6.22 12.53
C VAL A 37 -4.14 4.90 13.28
N GLN A 38 -5.38 4.46 13.47
CA GLN A 38 -5.70 3.17 14.09
C GLN A 38 -5.96 2.07 13.03
N ALA A 39 -6.28 2.46 11.80
CA ALA A 39 -6.64 1.55 10.72
C ALA A 39 -6.08 2.02 9.37
N ILE A 40 -4.83 1.66 9.11
CA ILE A 40 -4.03 2.12 7.97
C ILE A 40 -4.58 1.77 6.57
N GLY A 41 -5.51 0.80 6.50
CA GLY A 41 -6.17 0.42 5.25
C GLY A 41 -7.40 1.26 4.88
N HIS A 42 -7.91 2.08 5.79
CA HIS A 42 -9.17 2.79 5.60
C HIS A 42 -8.98 4.28 5.35
N GLN A 43 -9.95 4.91 4.68
CA GLN A 43 -9.99 6.38 4.58
C GLN A 43 -10.31 7.04 5.92
N ASN A 44 -11.10 6.36 6.75
CA ASN A 44 -11.29 6.73 8.14
C ASN A 44 -10.10 6.19 8.96
N ALA A 45 -9.34 7.08 9.59
CA ALA A 45 -8.19 6.70 10.43
C ALA A 45 -8.58 5.82 11.63
N ALA A 46 -9.83 5.91 12.12
CA ALA A 46 -10.36 5.03 13.16
C ALA A 46 -10.82 3.66 12.62
N GLY A 47 -10.90 3.51 11.29
CA GLY A 47 -11.30 2.28 10.63
C GLY A 47 -12.73 2.23 10.12
N GLY A 48 -13.06 1.12 9.49
CA GLY A 48 -14.37 0.91 8.87
C GLY A 48 -14.59 1.75 7.61
N GLY A 49 -15.75 1.55 6.98
CA GLY A 49 -16.08 2.24 5.73
C GLY A 49 -15.13 1.90 4.57
N ARG A 50 -14.95 2.86 3.65
CA ARG A 50 -14.20 2.67 2.40
C ARG A 50 -12.69 2.49 2.66
N LEU A 51 -12.07 1.59 1.88
CA LEU A 51 -10.62 1.44 1.85
C LEU A 51 -9.95 2.65 1.18
N GLY A 52 -8.76 3.00 1.66
CA GLY A 52 -7.86 3.91 0.96
C GLY A 52 -7.10 3.19 -0.15
N VAL A 53 -6.22 3.91 -0.86
CA VAL A 53 -5.42 3.33 -1.95
C VAL A 53 -4.49 2.23 -1.45
N PHE A 54 -3.87 2.40 -0.29
CA PHE A 54 -3.10 1.35 0.38
C PHE A 54 -3.96 0.16 0.77
N GLY A 55 -5.13 0.39 1.37
CA GLY A 55 -6.02 -0.68 1.79
C GLY A 55 -6.53 -1.51 0.61
N GLU A 56 -6.79 -0.88 -0.53
CA GLU A 56 -7.10 -1.57 -1.78
C GLU A 56 -5.94 -2.46 -2.22
N ALA A 57 -4.72 -1.92 -2.26
CA ALA A 57 -3.53 -2.69 -2.61
C ALA A 57 -3.28 -3.86 -1.64
N PHE A 58 -3.45 -3.64 -0.34
CA PHE A 58 -3.36 -4.66 0.70
C PHE A 58 -4.44 -5.73 0.53
N ARG A 59 -5.67 -5.34 0.17
CA ARG A 59 -6.75 -6.27 -0.14
C ARG A 59 -6.43 -7.13 -1.37
N VAL A 60 -5.93 -6.53 -2.43
CA VAL A 60 -5.47 -7.25 -3.64
C VAL A 60 -4.34 -8.23 -3.31
N ALA A 61 -3.47 -7.88 -2.37
CA ALA A 61 -2.45 -8.77 -1.80
C ALA A 61 -3.00 -9.80 -0.80
N ASN A 62 -4.32 -10.08 -0.80
CA ASN A 62 -5.01 -10.99 0.12
C ASN A 62 -4.79 -10.66 1.61
N ALA A 63 -4.70 -9.38 1.94
CA ALA A 63 -4.42 -8.87 3.28
C ALA A 63 -3.12 -9.45 3.88
N GLN A 64 -2.07 -9.49 3.06
CA GLN A 64 -0.72 -9.91 3.45
C GLN A 64 0.32 -8.85 3.07
N TRP A 65 1.34 -8.71 3.92
CA TRP A 65 2.53 -7.95 3.59
C TRP A 65 3.43 -8.76 2.66
N THR A 66 3.16 -8.66 1.36
CA THR A 66 3.96 -9.31 0.32
C THR A 66 5.11 -8.40 -0.10
N THR A 67 6.20 -8.97 -0.64
CA THR A 67 7.30 -8.19 -1.23
C THR A 67 6.82 -7.23 -2.33
N SER A 68 5.84 -7.65 -3.14
CA SER A 68 5.25 -6.78 -4.16
C SER A 68 4.49 -5.61 -3.57
N LEU A 69 3.74 -5.82 -2.48
CA LEU A 69 3.08 -4.71 -1.79
C LEU A 69 4.11 -3.80 -1.14
N CYS A 70 5.12 -4.35 -0.49
CA CYS A 70 6.17 -3.57 0.15
C CYS A 70 6.89 -2.62 -0.83
N HIS A 71 7.23 -3.09 -2.03
CA HIS A 71 7.87 -2.26 -3.07
C HIS A 71 6.92 -1.34 -3.85
N ALA A 72 5.60 -1.49 -3.69
CA ALA A 72 4.66 -0.60 -4.35
C ALA A 72 4.66 0.78 -3.69
N ASP A 73 4.46 1.83 -4.48
CA ASP A 73 4.17 3.19 -4.03
C ASP A 73 2.66 3.41 -4.24
N SER A 74 1.86 3.10 -3.22
CA SER A 74 0.39 3.01 -3.40
C SER A 74 -0.26 4.37 -3.58
N ASP A 75 0.32 5.42 -2.99
CA ASP A 75 -0.21 6.77 -3.09
C ASP A 75 0.50 7.63 -4.13
N GLY A 76 1.67 7.24 -4.61
CA GLY A 76 2.39 7.83 -5.73
C GLY A 76 3.25 9.04 -5.34
N ASP A 77 3.73 9.11 -4.10
CA ASP A 77 4.55 10.22 -3.60
C ASP A 77 6.06 10.03 -3.79
N GLY A 78 6.47 8.88 -4.31
CA GLY A 78 7.86 8.51 -4.59
C GLY A 78 8.54 7.68 -3.50
N ALA A 79 7.90 7.50 -2.34
CA ALA A 79 8.29 6.51 -1.34
C ALA A 79 7.48 5.22 -1.52
N THR A 80 8.14 4.08 -1.39
CA THR A 80 7.43 2.78 -1.37
C THR A 80 6.76 2.55 -0.02
N ASN A 81 5.73 1.71 0.01
CA ASN A 81 5.04 1.33 1.24
C ASN A 81 6.02 0.82 2.31
N GLY A 82 7.05 0.06 1.92
CA GLY A 82 8.11 -0.41 2.81
C GLY A 82 9.00 0.70 3.33
N GLU A 83 9.36 1.68 2.50
CA GLU A 83 10.14 2.84 2.93
C GLU A 83 9.41 3.66 3.99
N GLU A 84 8.12 3.88 3.79
CA GLU A 84 7.26 4.62 4.72
C GLU A 84 7.00 3.89 6.04
N LEU A 85 6.85 2.56 5.97
CA LEU A 85 6.55 1.72 7.13
C LEU A 85 7.78 1.14 7.83
N GLY A 86 8.98 1.52 7.39
CA GLY A 86 10.23 1.10 8.02
C GLY A 86 10.67 -0.32 7.68
N ASP A 87 10.22 -0.86 6.56
CA ASP A 87 10.69 -2.09 5.92
C ASP A 87 11.25 -1.80 4.51
N PRO A 88 12.26 -0.93 4.36
CA PRO A 88 12.69 -0.50 3.03
C PRO A 88 13.33 -1.63 2.20
N CYS A 89 13.79 -2.69 2.87
CA CYS A 89 14.37 -3.87 2.24
C CYS A 89 13.36 -5.01 2.02
N CYS A 90 12.09 -4.81 2.39
CA CYS A 90 11.01 -5.79 2.24
C CYS A 90 11.32 -7.16 2.85
N ARG A 91 11.89 -7.16 4.06
CA ARG A 91 12.30 -8.36 4.81
C ARG A 91 11.38 -8.67 5.98
N TRP A 92 10.49 -7.76 6.34
CA TRP A 92 9.56 -8.01 7.41
C TRP A 92 8.58 -9.11 7.02
N SER A 93 8.30 -9.98 7.98
CA SER A 93 7.15 -10.88 7.92
C SER A 93 6.48 -10.92 9.29
N ALA A 94 5.17 -11.15 9.30
CA ALA A 94 4.39 -11.24 10.53
C ALA A 94 4.88 -12.38 11.46
N ASP A 95 5.52 -13.39 10.88
CA ASP A 95 6.05 -14.56 11.61
C ASP A 95 7.53 -14.39 12.01
N SER A 96 8.25 -13.46 11.39
CA SER A 96 9.64 -13.20 11.72
C SER A 96 9.73 -12.25 12.90
N ASN A 97 10.49 -12.62 13.94
CA ASN A 97 10.84 -11.72 15.04
C ASN A 97 11.91 -10.67 14.61
N GLN A 98 11.99 -10.35 13.31
CA GLN A 98 12.97 -9.45 12.75
C GLN A 98 12.55 -8.01 13.03
N PRO A 99 13.40 -7.20 13.68
CA PRO A 99 13.11 -5.81 13.90
C PRO A 99 13.09 -5.07 12.55
N VAL A 100 11.96 -4.49 12.20
CA VAL A 100 11.89 -3.46 11.16
C VAL A 100 12.55 -2.21 11.69
N VAL A 101 13.70 -1.87 11.11
CA VAL A 101 14.40 -0.63 11.39
C VAL A 101 13.63 0.44 10.64
N ALA A 102 12.77 1.19 11.33
CA ALA A 102 12.36 2.48 10.80
C ALA A 102 13.64 3.17 10.36
N ALA A 103 13.71 3.57 9.08
CA ALA A 103 14.80 4.41 8.60
C ALA A 103 14.91 5.60 9.57
N SER A 104 15.99 6.38 9.52
CA SER A 104 16.21 7.54 10.41
C SER A 104 15.09 8.62 10.41
N GLN A 105 13.95 8.37 9.77
CA GLN A 105 12.72 9.15 9.71
C GLN A 105 11.53 8.39 10.33
N GLN A 106 10.60 9.16 10.86
CA GLN A 106 9.32 8.68 11.39
C GLN A 106 8.50 7.95 10.31
N VAL A 107 7.76 6.92 10.70
CA VAL A 107 6.84 6.21 9.82
C VAL A 107 5.72 7.13 9.30
N SER A 108 5.29 6.93 8.06
CA SER A 108 4.19 7.66 7.41
C SER A 108 3.06 6.74 6.96
N HIS A 109 1.95 7.33 6.51
CA HIS A 109 0.79 6.58 6.03
C HIS A 109 0.97 6.25 4.54
N PRO A 110 1.04 4.97 4.13
CA PRO A 110 1.37 4.52 2.77
C PRO A 110 0.25 4.70 1.73
N GLY A 111 -0.71 5.55 2.06
CA GLY A 111 -1.95 5.75 1.31
C GLY A 111 -2.34 7.23 1.26
N ILE A 112 -1.47 8.11 1.76
CA ILE A 112 -1.66 9.55 1.85
C ILE A 112 -0.34 10.19 1.42
N ARG A 113 -0.36 10.78 0.23
CA ARG A 113 0.82 11.42 -0.37
C ARG A 113 1.48 12.41 0.57
N ASN A 114 2.79 12.32 0.68
CA ASN A 114 3.64 13.30 1.34
C ASN A 114 4.41 14.13 0.31
N THR A 115 5.11 15.16 0.79
CA THR A 115 6.08 15.93 0.00
C THR A 115 7.46 15.61 0.50
N TRP A 116 8.15 14.70 -0.18
CA TRP A 116 9.51 14.31 0.17
C TRP A 116 10.56 15.13 -0.57
N THR A 117 11.63 15.49 0.14
CA THR A 117 12.88 15.91 -0.51
C THR A 117 13.62 14.70 -1.07
N GLN A 118 14.49 14.91 -2.06
CA GLN A 118 15.34 13.84 -2.58
C GLN A 118 16.22 13.21 -1.50
N GLN A 119 16.69 14.01 -0.53
CA GLN A 119 17.47 13.51 0.60
C GLN A 119 16.64 12.60 1.51
N GLN A 120 15.37 12.93 1.77
CA GLN A 120 14.46 12.10 2.54
C GLN A 120 14.17 10.78 1.82
N LEU A 121 13.87 10.81 0.52
CA LEU A 121 13.68 9.59 -0.27
C LEU A 121 14.93 8.72 -0.25
N ALA A 122 16.11 9.30 -0.45
CA ALA A 122 17.38 8.58 -0.43
C ALA A 122 17.70 7.99 0.95
N ALA A 123 17.33 8.67 2.03
CA ALA A 123 17.58 8.20 3.39
C ALA A 123 16.69 7.01 3.79
N MET A 124 15.50 6.87 3.18
CA MET A 124 14.59 5.75 3.39
C MET A 124 14.97 4.51 2.57
N LYS A 125 15.71 4.64 1.47
CA LYS A 125 16.09 3.49 0.62
C LYS A 125 16.75 2.39 1.43
N CYS A 126 16.52 1.14 1.02
CA CYS A 126 17.14 -0.02 1.63
C CYS A 126 18.65 0.16 1.68
N LYS A 127 19.18 0.17 2.89
CA LYS A 127 20.60 -0.04 3.13
C LYS A 127 20.72 -1.52 3.43
N GLU A 128 21.14 -2.27 2.43
CA GLU A 128 21.67 -3.62 2.68
C GLU A 128 22.58 -3.51 3.90
N ALA A 129 22.36 -4.39 4.90
CA ALA A 129 23.23 -4.44 6.06
C ALA A 129 24.65 -4.53 5.52
N PHE A 130 25.44 -3.49 5.79
CA PHE A 130 26.80 -3.38 5.29
C PHE A 130 27.58 -4.51 5.95
N ASP A 131 27.74 -5.63 5.26
CA ASP A 131 28.78 -6.60 5.54
C ASP A 131 30.09 -5.93 5.12
N PRO A 132 30.97 -5.51 6.05
CA PRO A 132 32.26 -4.94 5.68
C PRO A 132 33.24 -5.97 5.06
N GLU A 133 32.78 -7.19 4.75
CA GLU A 133 33.60 -8.27 4.19
C GLU A 133 33.38 -8.52 2.69
N ALA A 134 32.79 -7.57 1.96
CA ALA A 134 32.61 -7.66 0.50
C ALA A 134 33.37 -6.57 -0.29
N THR A 135 34.47 -6.04 0.25
CA THR A 135 35.38 -5.15 -0.48
C THR A 135 36.81 -5.70 -0.46
N ALA A 136 37.04 -6.84 -1.12
CA ALA A 136 38.38 -7.27 -1.48
C ALA A 136 38.42 -8.34 -2.60
N ASP A 137 37.64 -8.25 -3.68
CA ASP A 137 38.06 -8.92 -4.93
C ASP A 137 37.30 -8.41 -6.16
N ALA A 138 37.80 -7.34 -6.77
CA ALA A 138 37.53 -7.03 -8.17
C ALA A 138 38.64 -6.11 -8.70
N ALA A 139 39.88 -6.59 -8.64
CA ALA A 139 40.99 -6.00 -9.37
C ALA A 139 41.91 -7.09 -9.93
N GLY A 140 41.58 -7.56 -11.13
CA GLY A 140 42.55 -8.11 -12.07
C GLY A 140 42.44 -9.60 -12.36
N ALA A 141 41.91 -9.92 -13.55
CA ALA A 141 42.57 -10.83 -14.48
C ALA A 141 41.86 -10.77 -15.84
N ALA A 142 42.55 -10.19 -16.82
CA ALA A 142 42.23 -10.35 -18.23
C ALA A 142 42.79 -11.69 -18.75
N ALA A 143 42.01 -12.30 -19.65
CA ALA A 143 42.40 -13.18 -20.77
C ALA A 143 43.32 -14.40 -20.51
N VAL A 144 42.80 -15.63 -20.74
CA VAL A 144 43.54 -16.71 -21.44
C VAL A 144 42.55 -17.58 -22.26
N ALA A 145 43.03 -18.07 -23.40
CA ALA A 145 42.32 -18.61 -24.55
C ALA A 145 41.91 -20.11 -24.49
N VAL A 146 40.87 -20.40 -25.30
CA VAL A 146 40.54 -21.55 -26.19
C VAL A 146 41.44 -22.81 -26.18
N ASP A 147 40.83 -24.01 -26.06
CA ASP A 147 41.10 -25.25 -26.85
C ASP A 147 39.98 -26.33 -26.61
N THR A 148 39.04 -26.55 -27.55
CA THR A 148 38.82 -27.73 -28.45
C THR A 148 38.97 -29.14 -27.80
N THR A 149 38.13 -30.19 -27.90
CA THR A 149 37.13 -30.76 -28.86
C THR A 149 36.50 -32.03 -28.19
N PRO A 150 35.72 -32.94 -28.82
CA PRO A 150 34.35 -32.89 -29.36
C PRO A 150 33.35 -33.93 -28.71
N THR A 151 32.12 -33.87 -29.20
CA THR A 151 30.88 -34.64 -28.93
C THR A 151 30.94 -36.16 -29.22
N PRO A 152 29.95 -36.97 -28.78
CA PRO A 152 28.75 -37.27 -29.60
C PRO A 152 27.44 -37.25 -28.77
N ALA A 153 26.41 -36.49 -29.14
CA ALA A 153 25.40 -36.80 -30.15
C ALA A 153 24.61 -38.09 -29.86
N LEU A 154 23.50 -37.96 -29.14
CA LEU A 154 22.32 -38.79 -29.33
C LEU A 154 21.12 -37.89 -29.64
N ALA A 155 20.45 -38.24 -30.73
CA ALA A 155 19.41 -37.50 -31.41
C ALA A 155 18.02 -37.73 -30.79
N SER A 156 17.20 -36.66 -30.81
CA SER A 156 15.82 -36.51 -31.33
C SER A 156 14.86 -37.71 -31.39
N PRO A 157 13.53 -37.52 -31.23
CA PRO A 157 12.72 -36.54 -32.00
C PRO A 157 11.69 -35.74 -31.16
N THR A 158 11.53 -34.42 -31.34
CA THR A 158 10.66 -33.73 -32.32
C THR A 158 9.29 -34.38 -32.58
N ALA A 159 8.24 -33.75 -32.06
CA ALA A 159 6.92 -33.73 -32.70
C ALA A 159 6.38 -32.27 -32.71
N PRO A 160 5.61 -31.86 -33.74
CA PRO A 160 5.44 -30.47 -34.12
C PRO A 160 4.09 -29.85 -33.70
N LEU A 161 4.11 -28.51 -33.66
CA LEU A 161 3.08 -27.52 -34.01
C LEU A 161 1.64 -28.02 -34.24
N ASN A 162 0.67 -27.39 -33.57
CA ASN A 162 -0.34 -26.64 -34.32
C ASN A 162 -1.00 -25.53 -33.49
N SER A 163 -0.95 -24.32 -34.05
CA SER A 163 -1.70 -23.15 -33.65
C SER A 163 -3.16 -23.31 -34.07
N THR A 164 -4.12 -22.92 -33.24
CA THR A 164 -5.45 -22.55 -33.75
C THR A 164 -5.98 -21.36 -32.95
N THR A 165 -6.02 -20.26 -33.68
CA THR A 165 -6.75 -19.02 -33.50
C THR A 165 -8.17 -19.23 -33.00
N SER A 166 -8.60 -18.43 -32.04
CA SER A 166 -10.01 -18.05 -31.92
C SER A 166 -10.10 -16.64 -31.36
N SER A 167 -10.32 -15.71 -32.28
CA SER A 167 -10.87 -14.39 -32.04
C SER A 167 -12.23 -14.50 -31.35
N ALA A 168 -12.44 -13.70 -30.32
CA ALA A 168 -13.77 -13.21 -29.98
C ALA A 168 -13.63 -11.79 -29.45
N SER A 169 -13.77 -10.85 -30.39
CA SER A 169 -14.10 -9.46 -30.12
C SER A 169 -15.45 -9.39 -29.41
N ALA A 170 -15.54 -8.56 -28.38
CA ALA A 170 -16.78 -7.97 -27.94
C ALA A 170 -16.48 -6.54 -27.48
N ASP A 171 -16.47 -5.65 -28.46
CA ASP A 171 -16.74 -4.23 -28.27
C ASP A 171 -18.09 -4.09 -27.56
N THR A 172 -18.11 -3.38 -26.45
CA THR A 172 -19.31 -2.67 -26.01
C THR A 172 -18.88 -1.28 -25.58
N GLU A 173 -18.77 -0.45 -26.60
CA GLU A 173 -19.03 0.98 -26.57
C GLU A 173 -20.28 1.26 -25.72
N MET A 174 -20.18 2.16 -24.73
CA MET A 174 -21.31 2.95 -24.24
C MET A 174 -20.79 4.30 -23.71
N PRO A 175 -21.58 5.38 -23.91
CA PRO A 175 -21.05 6.68 -24.30
C PRO A 175 -20.75 7.65 -23.13
N SER A 176 -19.74 8.47 -23.38
CA SER A 176 -19.45 9.72 -22.69
C SER A 176 -20.49 10.80 -23.06
N THR A 177 -21.38 11.16 -22.12
CA THR A 177 -21.91 12.53 -21.97
C THR A 177 -22.76 12.65 -20.70
N ILE A 178 -22.26 13.37 -19.69
CA ILE A 178 -23.12 14.19 -18.82
C ILE A 178 -22.36 15.50 -18.59
N ASP A 179 -22.99 16.59 -19.04
CA ASP A 179 -22.58 17.98 -18.93
C ASP A 179 -22.37 18.48 -17.48
N PRO A 180 -21.61 19.58 -17.31
CA PRO A 180 -21.35 20.19 -16.02
C PRO A 180 -22.48 21.17 -15.65
N ALA A 181 -23.26 20.86 -14.60
CA ALA A 181 -24.16 21.84 -14.00
C ALA A 181 -24.44 21.56 -12.51
N GLY A 182 -23.87 22.42 -11.65
CA GLY A 182 -24.57 22.97 -10.50
C GLY A 182 -24.78 22.08 -9.27
N LEU A 183 -23.75 21.95 -8.43
CA LEU A 183 -23.96 21.78 -7.00
C LEU A 183 -23.73 23.12 -6.31
N LYS A 184 -24.83 23.67 -5.78
CA LYS A 184 -24.85 24.84 -4.92
C LYS A 184 -23.98 24.57 -3.69
N GLU A 185 -23.06 25.49 -3.44
CA GLU A 185 -22.36 25.67 -2.17
C GLU A 185 -23.38 25.71 -1.01
N THR A 186 -23.35 24.70 -0.14
CA THR A 186 -23.93 24.80 1.19
C THR A 186 -22.91 25.46 2.11
N PRO A 187 -23.24 26.58 2.80
CA PRO A 187 -22.28 27.25 3.67
C PRO A 187 -21.92 26.38 4.88
N SER A 188 -20.61 26.25 5.11
CA SER A 188 -20.01 25.61 6.29
C SER A 188 -20.58 26.18 7.60
N PRO A 189 -20.82 25.34 8.63
CA PRO A 189 -21.12 25.83 9.97
C PRO A 189 -19.91 26.58 10.55
N LEU A 190 -20.13 27.80 11.04
CA LEU A 190 -19.16 28.59 11.78
C LEU A 190 -18.76 27.84 13.06
N VAL A 191 -17.52 27.38 13.14
CA VAL A 191 -16.93 26.88 14.39
C VAL A 191 -16.70 28.09 15.32
N PRO A 192 -17.28 28.13 16.53
CA PRO A 192 -17.00 29.20 17.48
C PRO A 192 -15.55 29.14 17.95
N LYS A 193 -14.84 30.25 17.75
CA LYS A 193 -13.46 30.48 18.18
C LYS A 193 -13.40 30.50 19.71
N ALA A 194 -12.62 29.59 20.31
CA ALA A 194 -12.38 29.56 21.75
C ALA A 194 -11.73 30.89 22.23
N PRO A 195 -12.06 31.39 23.45
CA PRO A 195 -11.42 32.56 24.01
C PRO A 195 -9.93 32.32 24.25
N ARG A 196 -9.10 33.30 23.84
CA ARG A 196 -7.68 33.34 24.16
C ARG A 196 -7.51 33.58 25.68
N PRO A 197 -6.64 32.85 26.40
CA PRO A 197 -6.35 33.16 27.79
C PRO A 197 -5.62 34.51 27.89
N SER A 198 -6.10 35.37 28.79
CA SER A 198 -5.47 36.65 29.15
C SER A 198 -4.12 36.43 29.84
N PRO A 199 -3.18 37.39 29.71
CA PRO A 199 -1.84 37.30 30.30
C PRO A 199 -1.84 37.33 31.83
#